data_AF-B0S499-F1
#
_entry.id   AF-B0S499-F1
#
_cell.length_a   1.000
_cell.length_b   1.000
_cell.length_c   1.000
_cell.angle_alpha   90.00
_cell.angle_beta   90.00
_cell.angle_gamma   90.00
#
_symmetry.space_group_name_H-M   'P 1'
#
loop_
_entity.id
_entity.type
_entity.pdbx_description
1 polymer ?
#
loop_
_entity_poly.entity_id
_entity_poly.type
_entity_poly.pdbx_seq_one_letter_code
_entity_poly.pdbx_strand_id
1 'polypeptide(L)'
;MDKLALLDFSVEQLREIRLGLKSRVDVSVYAKSEFDDDQMQEIRLGLENGIDVKTYANPEFDYKQMEQIRLGLKHGIDVDLYDELEFNWVQMEQIRIGLEEGINVILYAKPEFDGEQMCNIRLGLEQGLGAEKSIEMARSPFFSVYDTNYIKIRLSNEIMQLLEQVN
;
A
#
# COMPACT_ATOMS: atom_id res chain seq x y z
N MET A 1 -23.25 23.87 -2.26
CA MET A 1 -24.09 22.73 -1.86
C MET A 1 -25.38 23.29 -1.27
N ASP A 2 -26.53 22.83 -1.76
CA ASP A 2 -27.83 23.25 -1.23
C ASP A 2 -28.26 22.37 -0.04
N LYS A 3 -29.14 22.89 0.83
CA LYS A 3 -29.63 22.23 2.04
C LYS A 3 -30.35 20.91 1.76
N LEU A 4 -31.01 20.79 0.62
CA LEU A 4 -31.67 19.54 0.19
C LEU A 4 -30.65 18.44 -0.14
N ALA A 5 -29.51 18.78 -0.72
CA ALA A 5 -28.44 17.83 -1.03
C ALA A 5 -27.74 17.27 0.22
N LEU A 6 -27.88 17.93 1.38
CA LEU A 6 -27.34 17.41 2.65
C LEU A 6 -28.13 16.20 3.18
N LEU A 7 -29.36 15.97 2.71
CA LEU A 7 -30.18 14.84 3.14
C LEU A 7 -29.72 13.51 2.52
N ASP A 8 -28.91 13.57 1.47
CA ASP A 8 -28.38 12.39 0.78
C ASP A 8 -27.15 11.79 1.49
N PHE A 9 -26.66 12.45 2.55
CA PHE A 9 -25.47 12.03 3.30
C PHE A 9 -25.83 11.42 4.66
N SER A 10 -25.06 10.41 5.06
CA SER A 10 -25.05 9.87 6.43
C SER A 10 -24.52 10.92 7.43
N VAL A 11 -24.73 10.67 8.72
CA VAL A 11 -24.21 11.54 9.79
C VAL A 11 -22.68 11.57 9.75
N GLU A 12 -22.07 10.46 9.39
CA GLU A 12 -20.63 10.24 9.28
C GLU A 12 -20.05 10.99 8.07
N GLN A 13 -20.69 10.92 6.90
CA GLN A 13 -20.31 11.73 5.74
C GLN A 13 -20.45 13.24 6.04
N LEU A 14 -21.54 13.66 6.68
CA LEU A 14 -21.72 15.05 7.12
C LEU A 14 -20.64 15.50 8.11
N ARG A 15 -20.16 14.58 8.96
CA ARG A 15 -19.04 14.86 9.89
C ARG A 15 -17.76 15.11 9.11
N GLU A 16 -17.43 14.31 8.11
CA GLU A 16 -16.23 14.52 7.28
C GLU A 16 -16.32 15.80 6.46
N ILE A 17 -17.48 16.13 5.90
CA ILE A 17 -17.73 17.42 5.23
C ILE A 17 -17.48 18.58 6.20
N ARG A 18 -18.04 18.50 7.42
CA ARG A 18 -17.83 19.52 8.45
C ARG A 18 -16.36 19.67 8.84
N LEU A 19 -15.63 18.56 8.97
CA LEU A 19 -14.20 18.57 9.29
C LEU A 19 -13.40 19.25 8.19
N GLY A 20 -13.63 18.92 6.91
CA GLY A 20 -12.89 19.56 5.82
C GLY A 20 -13.18 21.05 5.69
N LEU A 21 -14.43 21.48 5.90
CA LEU A 21 -14.76 22.92 5.98
C LEU A 21 -14.02 23.63 7.12
N LYS A 22 -13.88 22.98 8.28
CA LYS A 22 -13.12 23.51 9.43
C LYS A 22 -11.63 23.62 9.12
N SER A 23 -11.08 22.63 8.42
CA SER A 23 -9.69 22.59 7.96
C SER A 23 -9.44 23.46 6.71
N ARG A 24 -10.48 24.07 6.14
CA ARG A 24 -10.45 24.93 4.94
C ARG A 24 -9.92 24.22 3.69
N VAL A 25 -10.20 22.93 3.55
CA VAL A 25 -9.92 22.17 2.32
C VAL A 25 -11.12 22.21 1.37
N ASP A 26 -10.88 21.90 0.09
CA ASP A 26 -11.94 21.84 -0.91
C ASP A 26 -12.79 20.57 -0.75
N VAL A 27 -13.90 20.72 -0.01
CA VAL A 27 -14.83 19.60 0.22
C VAL A 27 -15.57 19.16 -1.04
N SER A 28 -15.60 19.94 -2.12
CA SER A 28 -16.29 19.55 -3.36
C SER A 28 -15.66 18.33 -4.04
N VAL A 29 -14.41 18.02 -3.69
CA VAL A 29 -13.69 16.86 -4.20
C VAL A 29 -14.30 15.55 -3.70
N TYR A 30 -14.69 15.50 -2.42
CA TYR A 30 -15.13 14.26 -1.75
C TYR A 30 -16.56 14.29 -1.21
N ALA A 31 -17.21 15.45 -1.10
CA ALA A 31 -18.59 15.55 -0.64
C ALA A 31 -19.58 15.11 -1.74
N LYS A 32 -19.54 13.83 -2.05
CA LYS A 32 -20.34 13.14 -3.08
C LYS A 32 -20.85 11.83 -2.51
N SER A 33 -22.08 11.45 -2.85
CA SER A 33 -22.72 10.23 -2.32
C SER A 33 -22.06 8.92 -2.77
N GLU A 34 -21.18 8.98 -3.77
CA GLU A 34 -20.41 7.82 -4.27
C GLU A 34 -19.28 7.40 -3.33
N PHE A 35 -18.87 8.27 -2.40
CA PHE A 35 -17.87 7.96 -1.39
C PHE A 35 -18.55 7.63 -0.06
N ASP A 36 -18.14 6.56 0.61
CA ASP A 36 -18.48 6.34 2.01
C ASP A 36 -17.67 7.28 2.93
N ASP A 37 -17.98 7.29 4.23
CA ASP A 37 -17.32 8.18 5.19
C ASP A 37 -15.83 7.88 5.38
N ASP A 38 -15.40 6.62 5.26
CA ASP A 38 -13.98 6.25 5.36
C ASP A 38 -13.20 6.74 4.12
N GLN A 39 -13.75 6.59 2.91
CA GLN A 39 -13.19 7.17 1.68
C GLN A 39 -13.12 8.70 1.76
N MET A 40 -14.19 9.35 2.24
CA MET A 40 -14.20 10.81 2.46
C MET A 40 -13.12 11.24 3.46
N GLN A 41 -12.90 10.48 4.52
CA GLN A 41 -11.83 10.72 5.48
C GLN A 41 -10.47 10.66 4.80
N GLU A 42 -10.17 9.64 4.00
CA GLU A 42 -8.87 9.51 3.33
C GLU A 42 -8.61 10.65 2.33
N ILE A 43 -9.64 11.07 1.58
CA ILE A 43 -9.51 12.23 0.68
C ILE A 43 -9.30 13.52 1.48
N ARG A 44 -10.08 13.73 2.56
CA ARG A 44 -9.89 14.89 3.45
C ARG A 44 -8.48 14.94 4.03
N LEU A 45 -7.97 13.83 4.55
CA LEU A 45 -6.62 13.74 5.10
C LEU A 45 -5.55 14.05 4.05
N GLY A 46 -5.72 13.60 2.80
CA GLY A 46 -4.83 13.98 1.70
C GLY A 46 -4.79 15.48 1.47
N LEU A 47 -5.96 16.10 1.33
CA LEU A 47 -6.08 17.55 1.14
C LEU A 47 -5.49 18.34 2.32
N GLU A 48 -5.71 17.89 3.55
CA GLU A 48 -5.15 18.53 4.76
C GLU A 48 -3.60 18.46 4.79
N ASN A 49 -3.00 17.45 4.16
CA ASN A 49 -1.55 17.31 4.03
C ASN A 49 -1.00 17.91 2.72
N GLY A 50 -1.84 18.55 1.89
CA GLY A 50 -1.42 19.13 0.61
C GLY A 50 -1.06 18.09 -0.46
N ILE A 51 -1.56 16.87 -0.33
CA ILE A 51 -1.36 15.78 -1.28
C ILE A 51 -2.34 15.93 -2.44
N ASP A 52 -1.91 15.65 -3.68
CA ASP A 52 -2.83 15.55 -4.82
C ASP A 52 -3.68 14.29 -4.68
N VAL A 53 -4.96 14.49 -4.39
CA VAL A 53 -5.91 13.40 -4.18
C VAL A 53 -6.48 12.85 -5.48
N LYS A 54 -6.23 13.48 -6.63
CA LYS A 54 -6.77 13.00 -7.93
C LYS A 54 -6.36 11.58 -8.26
N THR A 55 -5.18 11.15 -7.81
CA THR A 55 -4.65 9.81 -8.03
C THR A 55 -5.53 8.74 -7.37
N TYR A 56 -6.08 9.01 -6.19
CA TYR A 56 -6.76 7.98 -5.39
C TYR A 56 -8.21 8.31 -4.99
N ALA A 57 -8.71 9.51 -5.26
CA ALA A 57 -10.11 9.90 -5.05
C ALA A 57 -11.03 9.25 -6.11
N ASN A 58 -11.03 7.92 -6.17
CA ASN A 58 -11.83 7.08 -7.05
C ASN A 58 -12.74 6.20 -6.19
N PRO A 59 -14.08 6.27 -6.32
CA PRO A 59 -15.01 5.48 -5.50
C PRO A 59 -14.87 3.96 -5.69
N GLU A 60 -14.16 3.49 -6.73
CA GLU A 60 -13.87 2.07 -6.94
C GLU A 60 -12.78 1.53 -5.99
N PHE A 61 -11.93 2.40 -5.41
CA PHE A 61 -11.00 1.99 -4.36
C PHE A 61 -11.70 1.88 -3.02
N ASP A 62 -11.46 0.81 -2.27
CA ASP A 62 -11.81 0.81 -0.85
C ASP A 62 -10.93 1.81 -0.07
N TYR A 63 -11.38 2.21 1.13
CA TYR A 63 -10.66 3.20 1.93
C TYR A 63 -9.23 2.73 2.30
N LYS A 64 -8.95 1.43 2.37
CA LYS A 64 -7.61 0.92 2.69
C LYS A 64 -6.68 1.04 1.49
N GLN A 65 -7.17 0.82 0.27
CA GLN A 65 -6.43 1.11 -0.96
C GLN A 65 -6.10 2.62 -1.03
N MET A 66 -7.09 3.49 -0.77
CA MET A 66 -6.89 4.93 -0.68
C MET A 66 -5.84 5.30 0.38
N GLU A 67 -5.88 4.66 1.55
CA GLU A 67 -4.88 4.85 2.61
C GLU A 67 -3.47 4.51 2.12
N GLN A 68 -3.27 3.37 1.45
CA GLN A 68 -1.94 2.98 0.95
C GLN A 68 -1.41 3.96 -0.10
N ILE A 69 -2.25 4.44 -1.02
CA ILE A 69 -1.84 5.43 -2.01
C ILE A 69 -1.53 6.77 -1.33
N ARG A 70 -2.38 7.23 -0.40
CA ARG A 70 -2.14 8.47 0.38
C ARG A 70 -0.82 8.40 1.15
N LEU A 71 -0.52 7.27 1.80
CA LEU A 71 0.73 7.09 2.54
C LEU A 71 1.93 7.10 1.61
N GLY A 72 1.86 6.46 0.45
CA GLY A 72 2.93 6.50 -0.54
C GLY A 72 3.22 7.92 -1.04
N LEU A 73 2.18 8.66 -1.43
CA LEU A 73 2.30 10.06 -1.83
C LEU A 73 2.88 10.93 -0.70
N LYS A 74 2.48 10.68 0.55
CA LYS A 74 3.02 11.38 1.73
C LYS A 74 4.51 11.14 1.94
N HIS A 75 4.98 9.92 1.65
CA HIS A 75 6.40 9.56 1.73
C HIS A 75 7.20 9.90 0.47
N GLY A 76 6.54 10.42 -0.58
CA GLY A 76 7.18 10.82 -1.83
C GLY A 76 7.67 9.63 -2.66
N ILE A 77 7.07 8.45 -2.50
CA ILE A 77 7.32 7.28 -3.35
C ILE A 77 6.39 7.28 -4.57
N ASP A 78 6.82 6.58 -5.62
CA ASP A 78 6.07 6.43 -6.86
C ASP A 78 4.90 5.45 -6.68
N VAL A 79 3.67 5.98 -6.73
CA VAL A 79 2.46 5.18 -6.50
C VAL A 79 1.91 4.53 -7.77
N ASP A 80 2.36 4.96 -8.96
CA ASP A 80 1.92 4.42 -10.26
C ASP A 80 2.25 2.92 -10.40
N LEU A 81 3.10 2.38 -9.53
CA LEU A 81 3.46 0.96 -9.48
C LEU A 81 2.42 0.09 -8.78
N TYR A 82 1.46 0.68 -8.06
CA TYR A 82 0.50 -0.08 -7.26
C TYR A 82 -0.88 0.57 -7.10
N ASP A 83 -1.13 1.75 -7.67
CA ASP A 83 -2.44 2.42 -7.66
C ASP A 83 -3.45 1.81 -8.65
N GLU A 84 -3.35 0.50 -8.89
CA GLU A 84 -4.23 -0.24 -9.79
C GLU A 84 -5.29 -1.02 -8.99
N LEU A 85 -6.52 -1.06 -9.50
CA LEU A 85 -7.64 -1.79 -8.88
C LEU A 85 -7.42 -3.30 -8.79
N GLU A 86 -6.47 -3.86 -9.55
CA GLU A 86 -6.12 -5.28 -9.51
C GLU A 86 -5.39 -5.67 -8.21
N PHE A 87 -4.80 -4.70 -7.51
CA PHE A 87 -4.18 -4.92 -6.21
C PHE A 87 -5.16 -4.64 -5.08
N ASN A 88 -5.36 -5.61 -4.18
CA ASN A 88 -6.01 -5.33 -2.90
C ASN A 88 -5.07 -4.55 -1.96
N TRP A 89 -5.63 -4.00 -0.88
CA TRP A 89 -4.88 -3.17 0.07
C TRP A 89 -3.66 -3.87 0.70
N VAL A 90 -3.67 -5.20 0.86
CA VAL A 90 -2.52 -5.95 1.40
C VAL A 90 -1.39 -6.00 0.39
N GLN A 91 -1.70 -6.23 -0.89
CA GLN A 91 -0.72 -6.17 -1.97
C GLN A 91 -0.13 -4.75 -2.10
N MET A 92 -0.98 -3.73 -2.09
CA MET A 92 -0.55 -2.32 -2.10
C MET A 92 0.35 -1.99 -0.90
N GLU A 93 0.03 -2.49 0.29
CA GLU A 93 0.87 -2.31 1.48
C GLU A 93 2.26 -2.94 1.29
N GLN A 94 2.36 -4.17 0.76
CA GLN A 94 3.65 -4.79 0.53
C GLN A 94 4.47 -4.09 -0.55
N ILE A 95 3.82 -3.54 -1.59
CA ILE A 95 4.51 -2.75 -2.62
C ILE A 95 4.98 -1.41 -2.02
N ARG A 96 4.13 -0.69 -1.28
CA ARG A 96 4.48 0.54 -0.58
C ARG A 96 5.69 0.36 0.34
N ILE A 97 5.67 -0.65 1.20
CA ILE A 97 6.79 -0.93 2.12
C ILE A 97 8.07 -1.26 1.33
N GLY A 98 7.97 -2.04 0.25
CA GLY A 98 9.13 -2.33 -0.58
C GLY A 98 9.75 -1.08 -1.21
N LEU A 99 8.93 -0.15 -1.67
CA LEU A 99 9.41 1.14 -2.20
C LEU A 99 10.04 2.01 -1.10
N GLU A 100 9.44 2.05 0.09
CA GLU A 100 9.99 2.77 1.26
C GLU A 100 11.37 2.23 1.67
N GLU A 101 11.58 0.91 1.58
CA GLU A 101 12.84 0.22 1.90
C GLU A 101 13.84 0.17 0.70
N GLY A 102 13.49 0.76 -0.45
CA GLY A 102 14.35 0.79 -1.63
C GLY A 102 14.51 -0.56 -2.35
N ILE A 103 13.56 -1.47 -2.17
CA ILE A 103 13.52 -2.78 -2.82
C ILE A 103 12.97 -2.63 -4.24
N ASN A 104 13.51 -3.41 -5.18
CA ASN A 104 12.98 -3.48 -6.53
C ASN A 104 11.62 -4.22 -6.56
N VAL A 105 10.53 -3.48 -6.40
CA VAL A 105 9.18 -4.03 -6.34
C VAL A 105 8.68 -4.63 -7.65
N ILE A 106 9.25 -4.26 -8.80
CA ILE A 106 8.89 -4.82 -10.12
C ILE A 106 9.01 -6.36 -10.15
N LEU A 107 9.85 -6.92 -9.29
CA LEU A 107 10.04 -8.35 -9.15
C LEU A 107 8.79 -9.08 -8.64
N TYR A 108 7.96 -8.42 -7.83
CA TYR A 108 6.84 -9.04 -7.11
C TYR A 108 5.51 -8.26 -7.10
N ALA A 109 5.50 -6.99 -7.52
CA ALA A 109 4.30 -6.17 -7.71
C ALA A 109 3.50 -6.70 -8.91
N LYS A 110 2.88 -7.86 -8.74
CA LYS A 110 2.12 -8.54 -9.77
C LYS A 110 0.82 -9.13 -9.20
N PRO A 111 -0.34 -8.91 -9.82
CA PRO A 111 -1.63 -9.33 -9.27
C PRO A 111 -1.75 -10.83 -9.02
N GLU A 112 -0.95 -11.68 -9.69
CA GLU A 112 -0.93 -13.12 -9.44
C GLU A 112 -0.36 -13.53 -8.07
N PHE A 113 0.36 -12.64 -7.39
CA PHE A 113 0.84 -12.87 -6.04
C PHE A 113 -0.13 -12.31 -5.02
N ASP A 114 -0.65 -13.15 -4.12
CA ASP A 114 -1.42 -12.63 -3.00
C ASP A 114 -0.53 -11.82 -2.02
N GLY A 115 -1.16 -11.13 -1.06
CA GLY A 115 -0.44 -10.28 -0.11
C GLY A 115 0.55 -11.05 0.78
N GLU A 116 0.28 -12.32 1.10
CA GLU A 116 1.20 -13.16 1.87
C GLU A 116 2.41 -13.56 1.02
N GLN A 117 2.18 -13.92 -0.25
CA GLN A 117 3.23 -14.20 -1.21
C GLN A 117 4.12 -12.97 -1.44
N MET A 118 3.54 -11.79 -1.63
CA MET A 118 4.30 -10.54 -1.76
C MET A 118 5.10 -10.24 -0.49
N CYS A 119 4.54 -10.48 0.69
CA CYS A 119 5.25 -10.33 1.97
C CYS A 119 6.48 -11.25 2.04
N ASN A 120 6.31 -12.53 1.71
CA ASN A 120 7.40 -13.51 1.69
C ASN A 120 8.48 -13.15 0.65
N ILE A 121 8.08 -12.68 -0.53
CA ILE A 121 9.03 -12.26 -1.56
C ILE A 121 9.81 -11.02 -1.08
N ARG A 122 9.12 -10.00 -0.56
CA ARG A 122 9.71 -8.78 -0.02
C ARG A 122 10.75 -9.10 1.06
N LEU A 123 10.37 -9.89 2.07
CA LEU A 123 11.26 -10.29 3.16
C LEU A 123 12.48 -11.07 2.67
N GLY A 124 12.32 -11.88 1.63
CA GLY A 124 13.44 -12.57 1.00
C GLY A 124 14.38 -11.63 0.25
N LEU A 125 13.84 -10.62 -0.43
CA LEU A 125 14.64 -9.58 -1.10
C LEU A 125 15.39 -8.70 -0.10
N GLU A 126 14.74 -8.30 1.00
CA GLU A 126 15.37 -7.56 2.12
C GLU A 126 16.60 -8.27 2.68
N GLN A 127 16.58 -9.61 2.66
CA GLN A 127 17.66 -10.46 3.17
C GLN A 127 18.64 -10.90 2.09
N GLY A 128 18.55 -10.35 0.87
CA GLY A 128 19.48 -10.64 -0.21
C GLY A 128 19.37 -12.06 -0.78
N LEU A 129 18.23 -12.76 -0.64
CA LEU A 129 18.05 -14.09 -1.23
C LEU A 129 18.00 -14.08 -2.77
N GLY A 130 17.71 -12.93 -3.37
CA GLY A 130 17.50 -12.78 -4.81
C GLY A 130 16.11 -13.22 -5.26
N ALA A 131 15.65 -12.66 -6.39
CA ALA A 131 14.27 -12.76 -6.85
C ALA A 131 13.76 -14.20 -7.02
N GLU A 132 14.53 -15.07 -7.68
CA GLU A 132 14.13 -16.45 -7.99
C GLU A 132 13.83 -17.24 -6.71
N LYS A 133 14.74 -17.17 -5.74
CA LYS A 133 14.63 -17.90 -4.48
C LYS A 133 13.52 -17.35 -3.60
N SER A 134 13.35 -16.03 -3.55
CA SER A 134 12.25 -15.38 -2.82
C SER A 134 10.88 -15.78 -3.37
N ILE A 135 10.73 -15.86 -4.70
CA ILE A 135 9.50 -16.28 -5.38
C ILE A 135 9.23 -17.78 -5.16
N GLU A 136 10.26 -18.62 -5.24
CA GLU A 136 10.13 -20.06 -4.98
C GLU A 136 9.58 -20.33 -3.58
N MET A 137 10.12 -19.63 -2.57
CA MET A 137 9.70 -19.78 -1.18
C MET A 137 8.26 -19.33 -0.97
N ALA A 138 7.86 -18.20 -1.56
CA ALA A 138 6.51 -17.68 -1.44
C ALA A 138 5.44 -18.60 -2.06
N ARG A 139 5.79 -19.39 -3.08
CA ARG A 139 4.88 -20.35 -3.71
C ARG A 139 4.77 -21.68 -2.97
N SER A 140 5.62 -21.92 -1.97
CA SER A 140 5.66 -23.19 -1.26
C SER A 140 4.79 -23.16 0.00
N PRO A 141 3.71 -23.95 0.09
CA PRO A 141 2.81 -23.96 1.25
C PRO A 141 3.45 -24.47 2.55
N PHE A 142 4.72 -24.91 2.50
CA PHE A 142 5.47 -25.46 3.65
C PHE A 142 6.58 -24.55 4.19
N PHE A 143 6.86 -23.40 3.56
CA PHE A 143 7.96 -22.52 3.97
C PHE A 143 7.41 -21.14 4.34
N SER A 144 6.99 -20.98 5.59
CA SER A 144 6.87 -19.63 6.15
C SER A 144 8.29 -19.09 6.41
N VAL A 145 8.48 -17.78 6.25
CA VAL A 145 9.74 -17.08 6.63
C VAL A 145 10.10 -17.23 8.12
N TYR A 146 9.20 -17.78 8.93
CA TYR A 146 9.42 -18.12 10.34
C TYR A 146 9.80 -19.59 10.56
N ASP A 147 9.78 -20.43 9.53
CA ASP A 147 10.23 -21.82 9.65
C ASP A 147 11.75 -21.88 9.78
N THR A 148 12.25 -22.83 10.58
CA THR A 148 13.66 -22.98 10.97
C THR A 148 14.61 -23.11 9.76
N ASN A 149 14.08 -23.57 8.63
CA ASN A 149 14.80 -23.63 7.37
C ASN A 149 15.14 -22.25 6.79
N TYR A 150 14.33 -21.22 7.07
CA TYR A 150 14.56 -19.83 6.65
C TYR A 150 15.85 -19.27 7.25
N ILE A 151 15.99 -19.38 8.58
CA ILE A 151 17.17 -18.91 9.31
C ILE A 151 18.42 -19.62 8.79
N LYS A 152 18.32 -20.93 8.52
CA LYS A 152 19.42 -21.71 7.95
C LYS A 152 19.82 -21.20 6.56
N ILE A 153 18.85 -20.87 5.70
CA ILE A 153 19.10 -20.33 4.36
C ILE A 153 19.75 -18.94 4.45
N ARG A 154 19.22 -18.04 5.29
CA ARG A 154 19.78 -16.70 5.50
C ARG A 154 21.24 -16.76 5.93
N LEU A 155 21.53 -17.54 6.97
CA LEU A 155 22.89 -17.73 7.47
C LEU A 155 23.81 -18.35 6.41
N SER A 156 23.30 -19.28 5.59
CA SER A 156 24.09 -19.88 4.51
C SER A 156 24.48 -18.84 3.45
N ASN A 157 23.56 -17.93 3.09
CA ASN A 157 23.82 -16.87 2.12
C ASN A 157 24.79 -15.80 2.68
N GLU A 158 24.60 -15.38 3.94
CA GLU A 158 25.54 -14.46 4.62
C GLU A 158 26.96 -15.03 4.63
N ILE A 159 27.11 -16.33 4.93
CA ILE A 159 28.42 -17.01 4.89
C ILE A 159 29.01 -16.99 3.48
N MET A 160 28.22 -17.27 2.44
CA MET A 160 28.72 -17.28 1.06
C MET A 160 29.24 -15.90 0.62
N GLN A 161 28.53 -14.82 0.92
CA GLN A 161 28.99 -13.45 0.63
C GLN A 161 30.29 -13.10 1.37
N LEU A 162 30.40 -13.52 2.63
CA LEU A 162 31.62 -13.30 3.40
C LEU A 162 32.80 -14.08 2.79
N LEU A 163 32.59 -15.32 2.35
CA LEU A 163 33.63 -16.14 1.72
C LEU A 163 34.13 -15.54 0.39
N GLU A 164 33.27 -14.88 -0.38
CA GLU A 164 33.67 -14.18 -1.61
C GLU A 164 34.58 -12.98 -1.34
N GLN A 165 34.52 -12.36 -0.16
CA GLN A 165 35.35 -11.21 0.20
C GLN A 165 36.75 -11.61 0.71
N VAL A 166 36.97 -12.88 1.04
CA VAL A 166 38.26 -13.39 1.58
C VAL A 166 39.10 -14.13 0.54
N ASN A 167 38.64 -14.17 -0.73
CA ASN A 167 39.38 -14.69 -1.89
C ASN A 167 39.74 -13.55 -2.85
#